data_AF-A0A8H7A7I0-F1
#
_entry.id   AF-A0A8H7A7I0-F1
#
_cell.length_a   1.000
_cell.length_b   1.000
_cell.length_c   1.000
_cell.angle_alpha   90.00
_cell.angle_beta   90.00
_cell.angle_gamma   90.00
#
_symmetry.space_group_name_H-M   'P 1'
#
loop_
_entity.id
_entity.type
_entity.pdbx_description
1 polymer ?
#
loop_
_entity_poly.entity_id
_entity_poly.type
_entity_poly.pdbx_seq_one_letter_code
_entity_poly.pdbx_strand_id
1 'polypeptide(L)'
;MATSNGSANAMVDPQATRSETQLYDQSLFDKELRGSRKLLLKILVLPLAYTTLLMWACLSLYWGSTTSESLHKLTTYAVNIDDGAFGEQMIKGIETSLKMSGNSLGWRFDDTIHSDASSRKLVTDEQAWAVVQMNPSTSSNLDAALISGSQSYNPQSAVTIYFASARS
;
A
#
# COMPACT_ATOMS: atom_id res chain seq x y z
N MET A 1 -18.57 107.50 -27.72
CA MET A 1 -19.59 106.45 -27.95
C MET A 1 -18.85 105.22 -28.45
N ALA A 2 -18.69 104.20 -27.61
CA ALA A 2 -18.03 102.94 -27.93
C ALA A 2 -18.67 101.79 -27.12
N THR A 3 -18.68 100.63 -27.76
CA THR A 3 -19.43 99.38 -27.60
C THR A 3 -18.91 98.40 -26.54
N SER A 4 -19.71 97.37 -26.20
CA SER A 4 -19.37 95.91 -26.20
C SER A 4 -20.14 95.16 -25.08
N ASN A 5 -21.20 94.39 -25.34
CA ASN A 5 -21.29 92.96 -25.71
C ASN A 5 -20.60 91.93 -24.79
N GLY A 6 -21.34 90.87 -24.38
CA GLY A 6 -20.77 89.63 -23.83
C GLY A 6 -21.78 88.69 -23.16
N SER A 7 -21.88 87.45 -23.66
CA SER A 7 -22.96 86.45 -23.52
C SER A 7 -23.03 85.60 -22.22
N ALA A 8 -24.18 84.92 -22.11
CA ALA A 8 -24.71 84.05 -21.05
C ALA A 8 -23.80 82.95 -20.46
N ASN A 9 -23.92 82.79 -19.13
CA ASN A 9 -23.32 81.76 -18.30
C ASN A 9 -23.96 80.36 -18.52
N ALA A 10 -23.12 79.34 -18.70
CA ALA A 10 -23.49 77.94 -18.59
C ALA A 10 -23.50 77.52 -17.10
N MET A 11 -24.62 76.95 -16.64
CA MET A 11 -24.81 76.44 -15.29
C MET A 11 -24.23 75.02 -15.22
N VAL A 12 -23.05 74.90 -14.59
CA VAL A 12 -22.38 73.62 -14.35
C VAL A 12 -22.97 72.99 -13.08
N ASP A 13 -23.60 71.83 -13.23
CA ASP A 13 -24.16 71.03 -12.15
C ASP A 13 -23.04 70.37 -11.30
N PRO A 14 -22.92 70.64 -9.99
CA PRO A 14 -21.79 70.18 -9.16
C PRO A 14 -21.90 68.73 -8.67
N GLN A 15 -22.71 67.88 -9.30
CA GLN A 15 -22.89 66.47 -8.89
C GLN A 15 -22.11 65.43 -9.74
N ALA A 16 -21.39 65.85 -10.77
CA ALA A 16 -20.63 64.94 -11.64
C ALA A 16 -19.22 64.55 -11.13
N THR A 17 -18.87 64.91 -9.90
CA THR A 17 -17.59 64.57 -9.25
C THR A 17 -17.79 63.91 -7.89
N ARG A 18 -18.75 62.98 -7.78
CA ARG A 18 -18.56 61.90 -6.81
C ARG A 18 -17.48 61.00 -7.37
N SER A 19 -16.27 61.19 -6.87
CA SER A 19 -15.12 60.33 -7.11
C SER A 19 -15.58 58.88 -7.07
N GLU A 20 -15.47 58.24 -8.23
CA GLU A 20 -15.45 56.80 -8.43
C GLU A 20 -14.16 56.28 -7.77
N THR A 21 -14.07 56.46 -6.45
CA THR A 21 -12.91 56.18 -5.64
C THR A 21 -12.79 54.67 -5.57
N GLN A 22 -12.02 54.08 -6.47
CA GLN A 22 -11.25 52.85 -6.30
C GLN A 22 -11.89 51.79 -5.38
N LEU A 23 -13.16 51.43 -5.62
CA LEU A 23 -13.86 50.41 -4.83
C LEU A 23 -13.25 49.01 -5.00
N TYR A 24 -12.35 48.84 -5.98
CA TYR A 24 -11.69 47.59 -6.33
C TYR A 24 -10.15 47.65 -6.33
N ASP A 25 -9.54 48.71 -5.78
CA ASP A 25 -8.07 48.80 -5.69
C ASP A 25 -7.56 48.61 -4.25
N GLN A 26 -8.23 47.72 -3.51
CA GLN A 26 -7.77 47.34 -2.18
C GLN A 26 -6.88 46.10 -2.27
N SER A 27 -5.58 46.31 -2.13
CA SER A 27 -4.59 45.24 -2.00
C SER A 27 -4.85 44.41 -0.74
N LEU A 28 -4.50 43.12 -0.75
CA LEU A 28 -4.60 42.22 0.41
C LEU A 28 -3.85 42.75 1.66
N PHE A 29 -2.98 43.74 1.47
CA PHE A 29 -2.17 44.40 2.50
C PHE A 29 -2.68 45.79 2.92
N ASP A 30 -3.87 46.21 2.50
CA ASP A 30 -4.40 47.54 2.79
C ASP A 30 -4.85 47.72 4.25
N LYS A 31 -4.50 48.87 4.84
CA LYS A 31 -4.43 49.12 6.30
C LYS A 31 -5.78 48.92 7.02
N GLU A 32 -6.88 49.16 6.29
CA GLU A 32 -8.28 48.98 6.70
C GLU A 32 -8.62 47.52 7.07
N LEU A 33 -7.97 46.53 6.44
CA LEU A 33 -8.28 45.11 6.62
C LEU A 33 -7.53 44.44 7.78
N ARG A 34 -6.75 45.19 8.59
CA ARG A 34 -5.87 44.66 9.65
C ARG A 34 -6.58 43.76 10.68
N GLY A 35 -7.84 44.04 11.01
CA GLY A 35 -8.63 43.22 11.93
C GLY A 35 -9.09 41.90 11.30
N SER A 36 -9.60 41.96 10.07
CA SER A 36 -10.16 40.82 9.35
C SER A 36 -9.12 39.85 8.76
N ARG A 37 -7.86 40.30 8.60
CA ARG A 37 -6.74 39.45 8.14
C ARG A 37 -6.53 38.23 9.01
N LYS A 38 -6.71 38.33 10.33
CA LYS A 38 -6.52 37.17 11.23
C LYS A 38 -7.54 36.08 10.97
N LEU A 39 -8.79 36.45 10.67
CA LEU A 39 -9.85 35.50 10.35
C LEU A 39 -9.61 34.87 8.98
N LEU A 40 -9.27 35.68 7.98
CA LEU A 40 -8.98 35.21 6.62
C LEU A 40 -7.73 34.30 6.60
N LEU A 41 -6.67 34.69 7.29
CA LEU A 41 -5.45 33.92 7.40
C LEU A 41 -5.69 32.62 8.19
N LYS A 42 -6.55 32.64 9.22
CA LYS A 42 -6.96 31.41 9.91
C LYS A 42 -7.75 30.47 8.99
N ILE A 43 -8.67 31.00 8.18
CA ILE A 43 -9.48 30.17 7.27
C ILE A 43 -8.68 29.62 6.09
N LEU A 44 -7.57 30.26 5.72
CA LEU A 44 -6.72 29.84 4.61
C LEU A 44 -5.56 28.96 5.06
N VAL A 45 -4.93 29.30 6.18
CA VAL A 45 -3.79 28.55 6.74
C VAL A 45 -4.25 27.27 7.43
N LEU A 46 -5.40 27.25 8.11
CA LEU A 46 -5.89 26.05 8.80
C LEU A 46 -6.12 24.86 7.85
N PRO A 47 -6.87 24.98 6.72
CA PRO A 47 -7.04 23.87 5.79
C PRO A 47 -5.73 23.53 5.07
N LEU A 48 -4.90 24.52 4.73
CA LEU A 48 -3.61 24.27 4.07
C LEU A 48 -2.65 23.50 4.98
N ALA A 49 -2.59 23.85 6.27
CA ALA A 49 -1.80 23.13 7.25
C ALA A 49 -2.36 21.71 7.47
N TYR A 50 -3.69 21.58 7.55
CA TYR A 50 -4.34 20.28 7.70
C TYR A 50 -4.04 19.33 6.53
N THR A 51 -4.18 19.81 5.28
CA THR A 51 -3.88 18.99 4.10
C THR A 51 -2.39 18.67 3.98
N THR A 52 -1.52 19.60 4.35
CA THR A 52 -0.07 19.37 4.38
C THR A 52 0.29 18.29 5.41
N LEU A 53 -0.27 18.36 6.62
CA LEU A 53 -0.06 17.33 7.65
C LEU A 53 -0.61 15.97 7.22
N LEU A 54 -1.78 15.94 6.60
CA LEU A 54 -2.37 14.71 6.07
C LEU A 54 -1.48 14.09 4.98
N MET A 55 -0.98 14.90 4.05
CA MET A 55 -0.05 14.46 3.00
C MET A 55 1.25 13.91 3.60
N TRP A 56 1.82 14.58 4.59
CA TRP A 56 3.00 14.09 5.30
C TRP A 56 2.75 12.78 6.05
N ALA A 57 1.58 12.63 6.67
CA ALA A 57 1.19 11.39 7.35
C ALA A 57 1.06 10.22 6.36
N CYS A 58 0.39 10.43 5.22
CA CYS A 58 0.29 9.43 4.16
C CYS A 58 1.67 9.06 3.59
N LEU A 59 2.56 10.03 3.42
CA LEU A 59 3.91 9.78 2.92
C LEU A 59 4.76 8.99 3.93
N SER A 60 4.65 9.29 5.22
CA SER A 60 5.29 8.50 6.28
C SER A 60 4.78 7.05 6.28
N LEU A 61 3.49 6.85 6.05
CA LEU A 61 2.89 5.51 5.96
C LEU A 61 3.37 4.78 4.69
N TYR A 62 3.45 5.47 3.57
CA TYR A 62 3.99 4.94 2.32
C TYR A 62 5.43 4.44 2.49
N TRP A 63 6.31 5.24 3.08
CA TRP A 63 7.70 4.83 3.32
C TRP A 63 7.79 3.70 4.34
N GLY A 64 6.97 3.72 5.39
CA GLY A 64 6.88 2.61 6.35
C GLY A 64 6.40 1.30 5.73
N SER A 65 5.51 1.36 4.74
CA SER A 65 5.08 0.19 3.97
C SER A 65 6.13 -0.29 2.97
N THR A 66 7.03 0.60 2.51
CA THR A 66 8.03 0.29 1.48
C THR A 66 9.34 -0.23 2.07
N THR A 67 9.53 -0.16 3.40
CA THR A 67 10.64 -0.84 4.06
C THR A 67 10.57 -2.33 3.72
N SER A 68 11.60 -2.82 3.04
CA SER A 68 11.71 -4.15 2.45
C SER A 68 10.98 -5.18 3.29
N GLU A 69 9.90 -5.73 2.74
CA GLU A 69 9.21 -6.85 3.37
C GLU A 69 10.27 -7.90 3.65
N SER A 70 10.58 -8.07 4.93
CA SER A 70 11.54 -9.05 5.38
C SER A 70 10.81 -10.39 5.26
N LEU A 71 10.74 -10.92 4.04
CA LEU A 71 10.09 -12.20 3.75
C LEU A 71 10.67 -13.32 4.64
N HIS A 72 11.92 -13.16 5.08
CA HIS A 72 12.57 -14.02 6.04
C HIS A 72 11.89 -14.07 7.43
N LYS A 73 11.09 -13.06 7.79
CA LYS A 73 10.29 -13.06 9.03
C LYS A 73 9.02 -13.91 8.91
N LEU A 74 8.57 -14.22 7.69
CA LEU A 74 7.44 -15.12 7.49
C LEU A 74 7.93 -16.56 7.67
N THR A 75 7.58 -17.14 8.81
CA THR A 75 7.94 -18.52 9.13
C THR A 75 7.14 -19.47 8.23
N THR A 76 7.85 -20.32 7.50
CA THR A 76 7.26 -21.34 6.63
C THR A 76 7.84 -22.69 6.96
N TYR A 77 7.00 -23.72 7.01
CA TYR A 77 7.47 -25.08 7.23
C TYR A 77 7.45 -25.89 5.93
N ALA A 78 8.52 -26.63 5.70
CA ALA A 78 8.53 -27.72 4.73
C ALA A 78 8.45 -29.03 5.51
N VAL A 79 7.43 -29.83 5.24
CA VAL A 79 7.15 -31.08 5.94
C VAL A 79 7.10 -32.22 4.94
N ASN A 80 7.93 -33.23 5.14
CA ASN A 80 7.93 -34.43 4.32
C ASN A 80 7.20 -35.58 5.00
N ILE A 81 6.03 -35.95 4.47
CA ILE A 81 5.28 -37.15 4.89
C ILE A 81 5.49 -38.30 3.87
N ASP A 82 6.21 -38.03 2.78
CA ASP A 82 6.59 -39.04 1.79
C ASP A 82 7.88 -39.75 2.21
N ASP A 83 7.82 -41.06 2.42
CA ASP A 83 8.97 -41.89 2.77
C ASP A 83 9.88 -42.22 1.55
N GLY A 84 9.83 -41.39 0.50
CA GLY A 84 10.45 -41.68 -0.78
C GLY A 84 11.32 -40.55 -1.33
N ALA A 85 11.95 -40.84 -2.47
CA ALA A 85 12.92 -39.95 -3.08
C ALA A 85 12.32 -38.59 -3.48
N PHE A 86 11.05 -38.53 -3.87
CA PHE A 86 10.40 -37.28 -4.24
C PHE A 86 10.40 -36.27 -3.09
N GLY A 87 9.93 -36.70 -1.91
CA GLY A 87 9.89 -35.86 -0.72
C GLY A 87 11.27 -35.34 -0.33
N GLU A 88 12.27 -36.24 -0.25
CA GLU A 88 13.64 -35.85 0.09
C GLU A 88 14.25 -34.85 -0.90
N GLN A 89 14.02 -35.05 -2.20
CA GLN A 89 14.57 -34.17 -3.24
C GLN A 89 13.89 -32.79 -3.20
N MET A 90 12.61 -32.73 -2.84
CA MET A 90 11.90 -31.46 -2.66
C MET A 90 12.52 -30.66 -1.50
N ILE A 91 12.75 -31.31 -0.35
CA ILE A 91 13.40 -30.67 0.81
C ILE A 91 14.81 -30.17 0.44
N LYS A 92 15.63 -31.02 -0.19
CA LYS A 92 16.98 -30.64 -0.67
C LYS A 92 16.94 -29.49 -1.68
N GLY A 93 15.92 -29.45 -2.54
CA GLY A 93 15.68 -28.36 -3.48
C GLY A 93 15.39 -27.03 -2.77
N ILE A 94 14.54 -27.06 -1.74
CA ILE A 94 14.25 -25.88 -0.90
C ILE A 94 15.52 -25.42 -0.17
N GLU A 95 16.26 -26.34 0.46
CA GLU A 95 17.53 -26.01 1.12
C GLU A 95 18.57 -25.41 0.17
N THR A 96 18.61 -25.88 -1.07
CA THR A 96 19.51 -25.34 -2.10
C THR A 96 19.08 -23.95 -2.53
N SER A 97 17.77 -23.72 -2.71
CA SER A 97 17.22 -22.40 -3.01
C SER A 97 17.52 -21.38 -1.91
N LEU A 98 17.50 -21.80 -0.64
CA LEU A 98 17.86 -20.95 0.50
C LEU A 98 19.31 -20.48 0.50
N LYS A 99 20.22 -21.24 -0.12
CA LYS A 99 21.64 -20.87 -0.24
C LYS A 99 21.88 -19.85 -1.35
N MET A 100 20.91 -19.64 -2.25
CA MET A 100 21.01 -18.64 -3.30
C MET A 100 20.77 -17.24 -2.70
N SER A 101 21.59 -16.26 -3.09
CA SER A 101 21.44 -14.88 -2.63
C SER A 101 20.12 -14.28 -3.11
N GLY A 102 19.22 -13.94 -2.19
CA GLY A 102 17.93 -13.33 -2.51
C GLY A 102 17.03 -13.17 -1.29
N ASN A 103 15.86 -12.56 -1.50
CA ASN A 103 14.81 -12.48 -0.49
C ASN A 103 14.15 -13.87 -0.37
N SER A 104 14.45 -14.60 0.70
CA SER A 104 13.87 -15.93 0.97
C SER A 104 12.90 -15.89 2.14
N LEU A 105 11.95 -16.81 2.15
CA LEU A 105 11.06 -17.00 3.30
C LEU A 105 11.83 -17.59 4.49
N GLY A 106 11.30 -17.43 5.70
CA GLY A 106 11.84 -18.01 6.92
C GLY A 106 11.56 -19.51 6.99
N TRP A 107 12.20 -20.29 6.13
CA TRP A 107 11.99 -21.74 6.05
C TRP A 107 12.46 -22.48 7.31
N ARG A 108 11.66 -23.43 7.75
CA ARG A 108 11.90 -24.38 8.83
C ARG A 108 11.60 -25.79 8.32
N PHE A 109 12.38 -26.75 8.77
CA PHE A 109 12.22 -28.16 8.44
C PHE A 109 11.90 -28.87 9.74
N ASP A 110 10.81 -29.63 9.74
CA ASP A 110 10.36 -30.35 10.92
C ASP A 110 9.85 -31.73 10.52
N ASP A 111 10.66 -32.73 10.88
CA ASP A 111 10.42 -34.13 10.58
C ASP A 111 9.49 -34.79 11.60
N THR A 112 9.01 -34.08 12.63
CA THR A 112 8.09 -34.63 13.64
C THR A 112 6.62 -34.58 13.21
N ILE A 113 6.34 -33.85 12.14
CA ILE A 113 5.00 -33.64 11.61
C ILE A 113 4.72 -34.70 10.54
N HIS A 114 3.82 -35.64 10.85
CA HIS A 114 3.50 -36.75 9.94
C HIS A 114 2.02 -36.80 9.54
N SER A 115 1.27 -35.72 9.79
CA SER A 115 -0.16 -35.72 9.48
C SER A 115 -0.64 -34.39 8.94
N ASP A 116 -1.65 -34.49 8.08
CA ASP A 116 -2.34 -33.36 7.50
C ASP A 116 -2.98 -32.45 8.55
N ALA A 117 -3.50 -33.04 9.63
CA ALA A 117 -4.07 -32.31 10.75
C ALA A 117 -3.00 -31.52 11.52
N SER A 118 -1.82 -32.12 11.72
CA SER A 118 -0.69 -31.46 12.38
C SER A 118 -0.18 -30.29 11.54
N SER A 119 -0.02 -30.47 10.23
CA SER A 119 0.38 -29.40 9.29
C SER A 119 -0.61 -28.23 9.28
N ARG A 120 -1.91 -28.52 9.25
CA ARG A 120 -2.96 -27.49 9.30
C ARG A 120 -2.98 -26.73 10.62
N LYS A 121 -2.71 -27.44 11.72
CA LYS A 121 -2.69 -26.87 13.07
C LYS A 121 -1.58 -25.82 13.20
N LEU A 122 -0.42 -26.01 12.58
CA LEU A 122 0.66 -25.01 12.59
C LEU A 122 0.24 -23.66 12.00
N VAL A 123 -0.56 -23.69 10.94
CA VAL A 123 -1.10 -22.47 10.32
C VAL A 123 -2.23 -21.87 11.17
N THR A 124 -3.08 -22.73 11.73
CA THR A 124 -4.26 -22.31 12.51
C THR A 124 -3.87 -21.73 13.87
N ASP A 125 -2.82 -22.27 14.49
CA ASP A 125 -2.27 -21.80 15.77
C ASP A 125 -1.28 -20.63 15.58
N GLU A 126 -1.22 -20.04 14.39
CA GLU A 126 -0.33 -18.91 14.01
C GLU A 126 1.17 -19.19 14.21
N GLN A 127 1.57 -20.46 14.32
CA GLN A 127 2.98 -20.87 14.43
C GLN A 127 3.74 -20.79 13.10
N ALA A 128 3.00 -20.84 11.99
CA ALA A 128 3.51 -20.73 10.64
C ALA A 128 2.58 -19.88 9.77
N TRP A 129 3.15 -19.05 8.90
CA TRP A 129 2.37 -18.36 7.87
C TRP A 129 1.94 -19.33 6.76
N ALA A 130 2.82 -20.27 6.40
CA ALA A 130 2.51 -21.33 5.45
C ALA A 130 3.24 -22.64 5.78
N VAL A 131 2.64 -23.75 5.37
CA VAL A 131 3.19 -25.10 5.45
C VAL A 131 3.10 -25.73 4.08
N VAL A 132 4.24 -26.13 3.53
CA VAL A 132 4.33 -26.94 2.32
C VAL A 132 4.50 -28.38 2.76
N GLN A 133 3.49 -29.20 2.48
CA GLN A 133 3.44 -30.61 2.84
C GLN A 133 3.62 -31.47 1.59
N MET A 134 4.58 -32.39 1.63
CA MET A 134 4.67 -33.48 0.67
C MET A 134 3.77 -34.61 1.16
N ASN A 135 2.83 -35.04 0.33
CA ASN A 135 1.81 -36.00 0.73
C ASN A 135 2.36 -37.42 0.78
N PRO A 136 1.80 -38.30 1.61
CA PRO A 136 2.25 -39.68 1.72
C PRO A 136 2.09 -40.43 0.40
N SER A 137 2.98 -41.40 0.17
CA SER A 137 2.95 -42.28 -1.01
C SER A 137 3.08 -41.54 -2.36
N THR A 138 3.61 -40.32 -2.36
CA THR A 138 3.82 -39.53 -3.57
C THR A 138 4.87 -40.20 -4.46
N SER A 139 5.99 -40.63 -3.88
CA SER A 139 7.04 -41.32 -4.62
C SER A 139 6.53 -42.62 -5.25
N SER A 140 5.83 -43.45 -4.48
CA SER A 140 5.30 -44.72 -4.99
C SER A 140 4.24 -44.52 -6.07
N ASN A 141 3.41 -43.48 -5.96
CA ASN A 141 2.39 -43.16 -6.96
C ASN A 141 3.02 -42.64 -8.26
N LEU A 142 4.09 -41.84 -8.14
CA LEU A 142 4.85 -41.35 -9.29
C LEU A 142 5.56 -42.51 -10.00
N ASP A 143 6.24 -43.39 -9.26
CA ASP A 143 6.93 -44.56 -9.83
C ASP A 143 5.95 -45.51 -10.52
N ALA A 144 4.80 -45.78 -9.88
CA ALA A 144 3.75 -46.58 -10.47
C ALA A 144 3.22 -45.96 -11.77
N ALA A 145 3.05 -44.63 -11.83
CA ALA A 145 2.62 -43.92 -13.02
C ALA A 145 3.67 -43.99 -14.15
N LEU A 146 4.96 -43.86 -13.82
CA LEU A 146 6.06 -43.95 -14.79
C LEU A 146 6.18 -45.35 -15.40
N ILE A 147 6.01 -46.40 -14.59
CA ILE A 147 6.11 -47.79 -15.04
C ILE A 147 4.86 -48.20 -15.85
N SER A 148 3.66 -47.84 -15.35
CA SER A 148 2.39 -48.29 -15.95
C SER A 148 1.88 -47.39 -17.08
N GLY A 149 2.43 -46.19 -17.25
CA GLY A 149 1.92 -45.20 -18.21
C GLY A 149 0.49 -44.76 -17.88
N SER A 150 0.13 -44.70 -16.60
CA SER A 150 -1.25 -44.44 -16.17
C SER A 150 -1.68 -43.00 -16.47
N GLN A 151 -2.77 -42.87 -17.24
CA GLN A 151 -3.43 -41.58 -17.47
C GLN A 151 -4.24 -41.07 -16.26
N SER A 152 -4.43 -41.91 -15.23
CA SER A 152 -5.18 -41.54 -14.02
C SER A 152 -4.30 -40.95 -12.92
N TYR A 153 -2.99 -40.82 -13.14
CA TYR A 153 -2.10 -40.19 -12.17
C TYR A 153 -2.41 -38.70 -12.01
N ASN A 154 -2.62 -38.26 -10.77
CA ASN A 154 -2.86 -36.86 -10.45
C ASN A 154 -1.61 -36.23 -9.79
N PRO A 155 -0.83 -35.41 -10.50
CA PRO A 155 0.33 -34.74 -9.90
C PRO A 155 -0.06 -33.70 -8.85
N GLN A 156 -1.30 -33.20 -8.84
CA GLN A 156 -1.74 -32.19 -7.87
C GLN A 156 -1.91 -32.76 -6.46
N SER A 157 -2.04 -34.08 -6.31
CA SER A 157 -2.10 -34.71 -4.98
C SER A 157 -0.73 -34.94 -4.37
N ALA A 158 0.37 -34.61 -5.06
CA ALA A 158 1.73 -34.82 -4.56
C ALA A 158 2.12 -33.82 -3.46
N VAL A 159 1.69 -32.58 -3.59
CA VAL A 159 2.06 -31.48 -2.68
C VAL A 159 0.80 -30.72 -2.28
N THR A 160 0.68 -30.42 -0.99
CA THR A 160 -0.40 -29.61 -0.44
C THR A 160 0.20 -28.41 0.30
N ILE A 161 -0.37 -27.24 0.08
CA ILE A 161 0.10 -25.99 0.71
C ILE A 161 -1.01 -25.45 1.59
N TYR A 162 -0.71 -25.30 2.87
CA TYR A 162 -1.55 -24.60 3.84
C TYR A 162 -0.98 -23.21 4.05
N PHE A 163 -1.79 -22.16 4.00
CA PHE A 163 -1.33 -20.82 4.27
C PHE A 163 -2.42 -19.97 4.92
N ALA A 164 -2.01 -19.03 5.76
CA ALA A 164 -2.90 -18.05 6.35
C ALA A 164 -3.10 -16.89 5.38
N SER A 165 -4.34 -16.64 4.96
CA SER A 165 -4.73 -15.46 4.19
C SER A 165 -5.63 -14.54 5.03
N ALA A 166 -5.39 -13.24 4.93
CA ALA A 166 -6.21 -12.23 5.61
C ALA A 166 -7.61 -12.03 4.99
N ARG A 167 -7.96 -12.79 3.95
CA ARG A 167 -9.28 -12.77 3.31
C ARG A 167 -9.70 -14.17 2.86
N SER A 168 -10.95 -14.52 3.17
CA SER A 168 -11.79 -15.48 2.44
C SER A 168 -12.97 -14.74 1.83
#